data_AF-A0A1G9NAK6-F1
#
_entry.id   AF-A0A1G9NAK6-F1
#
_cell.length_a   1.000
_cell.length_b   1.000
_cell.length_c   1.000
_cell.angle_alpha   90.00
_cell.angle_beta   90.00
_cell.angle_gamma   90.00
#
_symmetry.space_group_name_H-M   'P 1'
#
loop_
_entity.id
_entity.type
_entity.pdbx_description
1 polymer ?
#
loop_
_entity_poly.entity_id
_entity_poly.type
_entity_poly.pdbx_seq_one_letter_code
_entity_poly.pdbx_strand_id
1 'polypeptide(L)'
;MALDFHRLDNNDYLFGLDTAQYNLLEELFETFRHWTGLVITPYTDHRLSVDHQKVLIRIIDEYVDKTDLNRDKLKTIVVLEFRGLLTYLSNNNWDIELLGD
;
A
#
# COMPACT_ATOMS: atom_id res chain seq x y z
N MET A 1 3.45 -13.10 -9.66
CA MET A 1 3.22 -11.65 -9.69
C MET A 1 2.90 -11.23 -8.28
N ALA A 2 3.97 -11.00 -7.54
CA ALA A 2 3.96 -10.32 -6.26
C ALA A 2 4.44 -8.88 -6.45
N LEU A 3 4.13 -8.03 -5.48
CA LEU A 3 4.72 -6.71 -5.33
C LEU A 3 5.43 -6.68 -3.99
N ASP A 4 6.75 -6.67 -4.01
CA ASP A 4 7.56 -6.69 -2.81
C ASP A 4 7.94 -5.27 -2.37
N PHE A 5 7.94 -5.06 -1.06
CA PHE A 5 8.21 -3.77 -0.44
C PHE A 5 9.52 -3.90 0.34
N HIS A 6 10.49 -3.09 -0.05
CA HIS A 6 11.82 -3.06 0.54
C HIS A 6 12.10 -1.68 1.12
N ARG A 7 12.95 -1.60 2.14
CA ARG A 7 13.50 -0.33 2.59
C ARG A 7 14.43 0.24 1.53
N LEU A 8 14.30 1.53 1.22
CA LEU A 8 15.12 2.16 0.20
C LEU A 8 16.60 2.29 0.61
N ASP A 9 16.89 2.43 1.90
CA ASP A 9 18.24 2.75 2.40
C ASP A 9 19.15 1.52 2.52
N ASN A 10 18.60 0.34 2.75
CA ASN A 10 19.37 -0.89 2.95
C ASN A 10 18.82 -2.11 2.21
N ASN A 11 17.74 -1.95 1.43
CA ASN A 11 17.07 -3.01 0.67
C ASN A 11 16.51 -4.16 1.53
N ASP A 12 16.32 -3.94 2.84
CA ASP A 12 15.69 -4.94 3.71
C ASP A 12 14.26 -5.19 3.22
N TYR A 13 13.94 -6.47 3.02
CA TYR A 13 12.57 -6.90 2.74
C TYR A 13 11.67 -6.57 3.94
N LEU A 14 10.56 -5.90 3.66
CA LEU A 14 9.56 -5.53 4.67
C LEU A 14 8.35 -6.45 4.60
N PHE A 15 7.71 -6.53 3.43
CA PHE A 15 6.56 -7.38 3.16
C PHE A 15 6.32 -7.49 1.66
N GLY A 16 5.40 -8.37 1.24
CA GLY A 16 5.00 -8.52 -0.14
C GLY A 16 3.49 -8.65 -0.24
N LEU A 17 2.94 -8.20 -1.37
CA LEU A 17 1.55 -8.41 -1.75
C LEU A 17 1.51 -9.47 -2.83
N ASP A 18 0.85 -10.59 -2.57
CA ASP A 18 0.52 -11.53 -3.64
C ASP A 18 -0.57 -10.94 -4.55
N THR A 19 -0.85 -11.64 -5.67
CA THR A 19 -1.86 -11.19 -6.64
C THR A 19 -3.26 -11.02 -6.00
N ALA A 20 -3.64 -11.87 -5.04
CA ALA A 20 -4.95 -11.78 -4.40
C ALA A 20 -5.02 -10.56 -3.48
N GLN A 21 -3.99 -10.32 -2.67
CA GLN A 21 -3.89 -9.15 -1.80
C GLN A 21 -3.83 -7.86 -2.60
N TYR A 22 -3.06 -7.82 -3.69
CA TYR A 22 -3.02 -6.69 -4.60
C TYR A 22 -4.42 -6.36 -5.15
N ASN A 23 -5.14 -7.37 -5.65
CA ASN A 23 -6.49 -7.17 -6.19
C ASN A 23 -7.48 -6.65 -5.13
N LEU A 24 -7.30 -7.02 -3.86
CA LEU A 24 -8.12 -6.49 -2.77
C LEU A 24 -7.82 -5.02 -2.47
N LEU A 25 -6.62 -4.53 -2.78
CA LEU A 25 -6.17 -3.15 -2.56
C LEU A 25 -6.27 -2.27 -3.82
N GLU A 26 -6.59 -2.84 -4.98
CA GLU A 26 -6.55 -2.16 -6.28
C GLU A 26 -7.34 -0.84 -6.31
N GLU A 27 -8.54 -0.80 -5.72
CA GLU A 27 -9.34 0.44 -5.69
C GLU A 27 -8.68 1.58 -4.91
N LEU A 28 -7.89 1.23 -3.89
CA LEU A 28 -7.14 2.20 -3.09
C LEU A 28 -5.94 2.71 -3.89
N PHE A 29 -5.27 1.82 -4.63
CA PHE A 29 -4.16 2.18 -5.52
C PHE A 29 -4.63 3.04 -6.70
N GLU A 30 -5.81 2.77 -7.27
CA GLU A 30 -6.40 3.63 -8.30
C GLU A 30 -6.77 5.00 -7.74
N THR A 31 -7.32 5.07 -6.52
CA THR A 31 -7.56 6.37 -5.86
C THR A 31 -6.26 7.13 -5.64
N PHE A 32 -5.21 6.44 -5.19
CA PHE A 32 -3.89 7.00 -4.99
C PHE A 32 -3.30 7.55 -6.29
N ARG A 33 -3.43 6.80 -7.39
CA ARG A 33 -3.03 7.21 -8.73
C ARG A 33 -3.76 8.47 -9.17
N HIS A 34 -5.07 8.56 -8.94
CA HIS A 34 -5.82 9.78 -9.27
C HIS A 34 -5.34 11.01 -8.49
N TRP A 35 -4.89 10.84 -7.25
CA TRP A 35 -4.45 11.94 -6.40
C TRP A 35 -3.00 12.36 -6.64
N THR A 36 -2.13 11.43 -7.02
CA THR A 36 -0.68 11.66 -7.10
C THR A 36 -0.09 11.53 -8.50
N GLY A 37 -0.79 10.87 -9.41
CA GLY A 37 -0.29 10.47 -10.73
C GLY A 37 0.63 9.24 -10.71
N LEU A 38 0.97 8.69 -9.54
CA LEU A 38 1.83 7.52 -9.41
C LEU A 38 1.04 6.23 -9.49
N VAL A 39 1.60 5.24 -10.19
CA VAL A 39 0.97 3.92 -10.33
C VAL A 39 1.70 2.94 -9.41
N ILE A 40 0.96 2.19 -8.61
CA ILE A 40 1.47 1.07 -7.80
C ILE A 40 1.04 -0.20 -8.51
N THR A 41 2.00 -0.98 -8.99
CA THR A 41 1.76 -2.10 -9.90
C THR A 41 2.80 -3.19 -9.67
N PRO A 42 2.45 -4.46 -9.83
CA PRO A 42 3.39 -5.58 -9.71
C PRO A 42 4.32 -5.73 -10.92
N TYR A 43 4.29 -4.84 -11.91
CA TYR A 43 5.05 -4.97 -13.17
C TYR A 43 6.24 -4.01 -13.30
N THR A 44 6.38 -3.06 -12.38
CA THR A 44 7.34 -1.97 -12.49
C THR A 44 7.83 -1.52 -11.13
N ASP A 45 9.12 -1.24 -11.04
CA ASP A 45 9.72 -0.78 -9.80
C ASP A 45 9.40 0.70 -9.55
N HIS A 46 9.06 1.01 -8.31
CA HIS A 46 8.66 2.36 -7.91
C HIS A 46 9.15 2.71 -6.53
N ARG A 47 9.34 4.01 -6.28
CA ARG A 47 9.66 4.50 -4.94
C ARG A 47 8.43 5.13 -4.31
N LEU A 48 8.16 4.76 -3.07
CA LEU A 48 7.09 5.31 -2.28
C LEU A 48 7.69 6.07 -1.10
N SER A 49 7.74 7.40 -1.25
CA SER A 49 8.24 8.27 -0.19
C SER A 49 7.31 8.28 1.03
N VAL A 50 7.83 8.72 2.17
CA VAL A 50 7.05 8.92 3.41
C VAL A 50 5.80 9.78 3.17
N ASP A 51 5.87 10.79 2.31
CA ASP A 51 4.72 11.64 1.99
C ASP A 51 3.66 10.89 1.16
N HIS A 52 4.09 10.06 0.19
CA HIS A 52 3.16 9.21 -0.55
C HIS A 52 2.53 8.14 0.34
N GLN A 53 3.27 7.59 1.30
CA GLN A 53 2.72 6.67 2.32
C GLN A 53 1.62 7.35 3.13
N LYS A 54 1.81 8.62 3.56
CA LYS A 54 0.77 9.39 4.27
C LYS A 54 -0.48 9.63 3.42
N VAL A 55 -0.31 9.84 2.11
CA VAL A 55 -1.44 9.95 1.19
C VAL A 55 -2.22 8.64 1.12
N LEU A 56 -1.55 7.49 1.00
CA LEU A 56 -2.21 6.18 1.04
C LEU A 56 -2.94 5.91 2.36
N ILE A 57 -2.31 6.23 3.50
CA ILE A 57 -2.97 6.10 4.82
C ILE A 57 -4.26 6.92 4.86
N ARG A 58 -4.23 8.17 4.36
CA ARG A 58 -5.42 9.02 4.28
C ARG A 58 -6.50 8.42 3.37
N ILE A 59 -6.13 7.86 2.22
CA ILE A 59 -7.08 7.20 1.31
C ILE A 59 -7.74 6.00 2.00
N ILE A 60 -6.96 5.21 2.74
CA ILE A 60 -7.48 4.07 3.49
C ILE A 60 -8.42 4.55 4.61
N ASP A 61 -8.07 5.62 5.33
CA ASP A 61 -8.94 6.21 6.35
C ASP A 61 -10.27 6.65 5.76
N GLU A 62 -10.24 7.39 4.64
CA GLU A 62 -11.46 7.82 3.94
C GLU A 62 -12.28 6.64 3.38
N TYR A 63 -11.63 5.53 3.03
CA TYR A 63 -12.29 4.30 2.60
C TYR A 63 -13.00 3.60 3.75
N VAL A 64 -12.31 3.43 4.88
CA VAL A 64 -12.82 2.77 6.09
C VAL A 64 -14.03 3.50 6.64
N ASP A 65 -14.00 4.84 6.64
CA ASP A 65 -15.10 5.67 7.13
C ASP A 65 -16.40 5.53 6.31
N LYS A 66 -16.28 5.15 5.03
CA LYS A 66 -17.40 5.10 4.08
C LYS A 66 -17.89 3.68 3.79
N THR A 67 -17.17 2.65 4.24
CA THR A 67 -17.40 1.26 3.85
C THR A 67 -17.92 0.41 5.02
N ASP A 68 -18.92 -0.45 4.77
CA ASP A 68 -19.28 -1.50 5.72
C ASP A 68 -18.23 -2.61 5.72
N LEU A 69 -17.32 -2.55 6.69
CA LEU A 69 -16.23 -3.49 6.87
C LEU A 69 -16.68 -4.94 7.18
N ASN A 70 -17.94 -5.15 7.58
CA ASN A 70 -18.43 -6.51 7.86
C ASN A 70 -18.83 -7.27 6.59
N ARG A 71 -19.00 -6.55 5.47
CA ARG A 71 -19.44 -7.12 4.20
C ARG A 71 -18.39 -8.03 3.56
N ASP A 72 -17.12 -7.64 3.65
CA ASP A 72 -15.99 -8.42 3.17
C ASP A 72 -14.89 -8.42 4.22
N LYS A 73 -14.86 -9.50 5.00
CA LYS A 73 -13.89 -9.65 6.10
C LYS A 73 -12.47 -9.81 5.59
N LEU A 74 -12.27 -10.48 4.46
CA LEU A 74 -10.93 -10.72 3.92
C LEU A 74 -10.32 -9.40 3.45
N LYS A 75 -11.07 -8.63 2.67
CA LYS A 75 -10.66 -7.29 2.23
C LYS A 75 -10.36 -6.38 3.41
N THR A 76 -11.22 -6.38 4.42
CA THR A 76 -11.02 -5.57 5.63
C THR A 76 -9.72 -5.91 6.34
N ILE A 77 -9.40 -7.19 6.53
CA ILE A 77 -8.14 -7.61 7.15
C ILE A 77 -6.95 -7.07 6.34
N VAL A 78 -6.93 -7.31 5.03
CA VAL A 78 -5.84 -6.87 4.16
C VAL A 78 -5.67 -5.35 4.15
N VAL A 79 -6.77 -4.60 4.07
CA VAL A 79 -6.74 -3.13 4.11
C VAL A 79 -6.18 -2.61 5.44
N LEU A 80 -6.61 -3.16 6.57
CA LEU A 80 -6.17 -2.72 7.89
C LEU A 80 -4.72 -3.13 8.19
N GLU A 81 -4.29 -4.31 7.76
CA GLU A 81 -2.89 -4.75 7.85
C GLU A 81 -1.98 -3.84 7.04
N PHE A 82 -2.34 -3.58 5.78
CA PHE A 82 -1.59 -2.68 4.91
C PHE A 82 -1.50 -1.26 5.48
N ARG A 83 -2.60 -0.73 6.03
CA ARG A 83 -2.61 0.56 6.74
C ARG A 83 -1.66 0.58 7.93
N GLY A 84 -1.67 -0.48 8.74
CA GLY A 84 -0.80 -0.63 9.90
C GLY A 84 0.67 -0.61 9.51
N LEU A 85 1.03 -1.34 8.46
CA LEU A 85 2.38 -1.36 7.89
C LEU A 85 2.81 0.03 7.41
N LEU A 86 2.01 0.69 6.57
CA LEU A 86 2.30 2.04 6.09
C LEU A 86 2.49 3.03 7.25
N THR A 87 1.65 2.93 8.28
CA THR A 87 1.76 3.77 9.48
C THR A 87 3.09 3.54 10.20
N TYR A 88 3.47 2.28 10.40
CA TYR A 88 4.76 1.92 11.01
C TYR A 88 5.94 2.49 10.19
N LEU A 89 5.93 2.30 8.88
CA LEU A 89 7.02 2.77 8.00
C LEU A 89 7.12 4.30 7.97
N SER A 90 5.97 4.97 7.85
CA SER A 90 5.89 6.44 7.82
C SER A 90 6.38 7.05 9.14
N ASN A 91 6.00 6.46 10.28
CA ASN A 91 6.46 6.92 11.60
C ASN A 91 7.97 6.76 11.82
N ASN A 92 8.58 5.77 11.17
CA ASN A 92 10.03 5.58 11.20
C ASN A 92 10.77 6.44 10.14
N ASN A 93 10.04 7.23 9.34
CA ASN A 93 10.57 8.03 8.23
C ASN A 93 11.35 7.19 7.20
N TRP A 94 10.86 6.01 6.87
CA TRP A 94 11.48 5.15 5.86
C TRP A 94 10.79 5.32 4.52
N ASP A 95 11.56 5.76 3.51
CA ASP A 95 11.16 5.59 2.12
C ASP A 95 11.28 4.12 1.74
N ILE A 96 10.37 3.65 0.89
CA ILE A 96 10.34 2.25 0.46
C ILE A 96 10.42 2.13 -1.05
N GLU A 97 11.06 1.06 -1.48
CA GLU A 97 11.13 0.62 -2.87
C GLU A 97 10.12 -0.51 -3.07
N LEU A 98 9.35 -0.42 -4.15
CA LEU A 98 8.36 -1.37 -4.60
C LEU A 98 8.99 -2.12 -5.76
N LEU A 99 9.13 -3.44 -5.65
CA LEU A 99 9.72 -4.30 -6.67
C LEU A 99 8.64 -5.19 -7.28
N GLY A 100 8.49 -5.10 -8.60
CA GLY A 100 7.56 -5.92 -9.37
C GLY A 100 8.20 -7.22 -9.89
N ASP A 101 7.36 -8.18 -10.27
CA ASP A 101 7.73 -9.44 -10.95
C ASP A 101 7.75 -9.29 -12.48
#